data_AF-A0A176J2B6-F1
#
_entry.id   AF-A0A176J2B6-F1
#
_cell.length_a   1.000
_cell.length_b   1.000
_cell.length_c   1.000
_cell.angle_alpha   90.00
_cell.angle_beta   90.00
_cell.angle_gamma   90.00
#
_symmetry.space_group_name_H-M   'P 1'
#
loop_
_entity.id
_entity.type
_entity.pdbx_description
1 polymer ?
#
loop_
_entity_poly.entity_id
_entity_poly.type
_entity_poly.pdbx_seq_one_letter_code
_entity_poly.pdbx_strand_id
1 'polypeptide(L)'
;MLSFLVSPRIYCRHIEIGLGALIAEGIFLGLLSSTASAAAAVILFIMMGFASGIGNTCFDSMVMKECPKMHQGLIFGLLATLSNTILGISMFGAGMLLEWIPNRILGLIGAVGFIAAGVMLLAFNKQISNKTENSLKKPV
;
A
#
# COMPACT_ATOMS: atom_id res chain seq x y z
N MET A 1 25.02 11.48 -14.96
CA MET A 1 24.30 12.20 -13.88
C MET A 1 23.08 12.98 -14.42
N LEU A 2 22.26 12.38 -15.30
CA LEU A 2 20.98 12.94 -15.76
C LEU A 2 19.78 12.02 -15.47
N SER A 3 20.01 10.78 -15.01
CA SER A 3 18.96 9.82 -14.68
C SER A 3 18.18 10.13 -13.39
N PHE A 4 18.73 10.97 -12.50
CA PHE A 4 18.04 11.37 -11.25
C PHE A 4 16.89 12.36 -11.48
N LEU A 5 16.86 13.06 -12.62
CA LEU A 5 15.87 14.10 -12.90
C LEU A 5 14.71 13.61 -13.80
N VAL A 6 14.93 12.53 -14.55
CA VAL A 6 13.93 11.89 -15.44
C VAL A 6 13.25 10.69 -14.77
N SER A 7 13.70 10.26 -13.59
CA SER A 7 13.07 9.18 -12.82
C SER A 7 11.63 9.48 -12.34
N PRO A 8 11.26 10.71 -11.89
CA PRO A 8 9.95 10.89 -11.27
C PRO A 8 8.77 10.87 -12.26
N ARG A 9 8.99 11.02 -13.57
CA ARG A 9 7.89 11.21 -14.54
C ARG A 9 7.33 9.90 -15.12
N ILE A 10 8.09 8.81 -15.07
CA ILE A 10 7.64 7.46 -15.43
C ILE A 10 7.14 6.70 -14.17
N TYR A 11 7.51 7.23 -12.99
CA TYR A 11 7.15 6.75 -11.65
C TYR A 11 5.66 6.91 -11.31
N CYS A 12 5.03 8.03 -11.71
CA CYS A 12 3.67 8.37 -11.30
C CYS A 12 2.61 7.34 -11.74
N ARG A 13 2.72 6.76 -12.94
CA ARG A 13 1.62 5.96 -13.51
C ARG A 13 1.49 4.55 -12.93
N HIS A 14 2.57 3.95 -12.40
CA HIS A 14 2.49 2.65 -11.72
C HIS A 14 2.16 2.81 -10.22
N ILE A 15 2.70 3.86 -9.58
CA ILE A 15 2.39 4.19 -8.18
C ILE A 15 0.91 4.55 -8.01
N GLU A 16 0.29 5.23 -8.97
CA GLU A 16 -1.16 5.51 -8.95
C GLU A 16 -2.02 4.24 -8.98
N ILE A 17 -1.60 3.20 -9.72
CA ILE A 17 -2.33 1.92 -9.78
C ILE A 17 -2.16 1.15 -8.47
N GLY A 18 -0.95 1.09 -7.91
CA GLY A 18 -0.70 0.47 -6.61
C GLY A 18 -1.41 1.19 -5.45
N LEU A 19 -1.45 2.52 -5.46
CA LEU A 19 -2.19 3.32 -4.49
C LEU A 19 -3.70 3.18 -4.66
N GLY A 20 -4.18 3.14 -5.92
CA GLY A 20 -5.58 2.85 -6.22
C GLY A 20 -6.01 1.49 -5.69
N ALA A 21 -5.16 0.47 -5.84
CA ALA A 21 -5.38 -0.88 -5.30
C ALA A 21 -5.41 -0.88 -3.76
N LEU A 22 -4.50 -0.16 -3.09
CA LEU A 22 -4.46 -0.03 -1.63
C LEU A 22 -5.72 0.64 -1.07
N ILE A 23 -6.20 1.71 -1.72
CA ILE A 23 -7.44 2.39 -1.34
C ILE A 23 -8.64 1.48 -1.59
N ALA A 24 -8.64 0.75 -2.71
CA ALA A 24 -9.69 -0.23 -3.01
C ALA A 24 -9.73 -1.34 -1.94
N GLU A 25 -8.59 -1.88 -1.51
CA GLU A 25 -8.52 -2.84 -0.40
C GLU A 25 -9.15 -2.28 0.88
N GLY A 26 -8.83 -1.05 1.26
CA GLY A 26 -9.42 -0.39 2.43
C GLY A 26 -10.94 -0.24 2.33
N ILE A 27 -11.45 0.11 1.14
CA ILE A 27 -12.90 0.21 0.86
C ILE A 27 -13.57 -1.16 0.96
N PHE A 28 -12.99 -2.20 0.36
CA PHE A 28 -13.51 -3.57 0.43
C PHE A 28 -13.51 -4.10 1.87
N LEU A 29 -12.48 -3.81 2.65
CA LEU A 29 -12.40 -4.18 4.07
C LEU A 29 -13.47 -3.47 4.92
N GLY A 30 -13.74 -2.19 4.62
CA GLY A 30 -14.82 -1.44 5.26
C GLY A 30 -16.22 -1.97 4.92
N LEU A 31 -16.45 -2.32 3.65
CA LEU A 31 -17.69 -2.97 3.19
C LEU A 31 -17.88 -4.34 3.83
N LEU A 32 -16.80 -5.11 3.99
CA LEU A 32 -16.81 -6.40 4.66
C LEU A 32 -17.21 -6.28 6.14
N SER A 33 -16.74 -5.25 6.84
CA SER A 33 -17.11 -4.99 8.25
C SER A 33 -18.61 -4.70 8.44
N SER A 34 -19.24 -4.02 7.46
CA SER A 34 -20.69 -3.72 7.50
C SER A 34 -21.58 -4.89 7.07
N THR A 35 -21.04 -5.84 6.32
CA THR A 35 -21.83 -6.91 5.68
C THR A 35 -22.03 -8.10 6.61
N ALA A 36 -23.29 -8.40 6.95
CA ALA A 36 -23.64 -9.54 7.82
C ALA A 36 -23.91 -10.86 7.06
N SER A 37 -23.89 -10.85 5.72
CA SER A 37 -24.16 -12.03 4.89
C SER A 37 -22.89 -12.72 4.42
N ALA A 38 -22.76 -14.02 4.72
CA ALA A 38 -21.59 -14.84 4.39
C ALA A 38 -21.26 -14.89 2.88
N ALA A 39 -22.27 -14.93 2.01
CA ALA A 39 -22.07 -14.98 0.56
C ALA A 39 -21.40 -13.71 0.01
N ALA A 40 -21.83 -12.54 0.49
CA ALA A 40 -21.22 -11.27 0.09
C ALA A 40 -19.81 -11.11 0.68
N ALA A 41 -19.55 -11.65 1.88
CA ALA A 41 -18.22 -11.65 2.48
C ALA A 41 -17.19 -12.41 1.63
N VAL A 42 -17.56 -13.56 1.04
CA VAL A 42 -16.69 -14.35 0.15
C VAL A 42 -16.34 -13.57 -1.12
N ILE A 43 -17.34 -12.95 -1.77
CA ILE A 43 -17.12 -12.16 -2.99
C ILE A 43 -16.20 -10.97 -2.71
N LEU A 44 -16.42 -10.27 -1.59
CA LEU A 44 -15.56 -9.17 -1.16
C LEU A 44 -14.14 -9.62 -0.86
N PHE A 45 -13.95 -10.79 -0.24
CA PHE A 45 -12.62 -11.36 0.00
C PHE A 45 -11.87 -11.67 -1.29
N ILE A 46 -12.56 -12.21 -2.29
CA ILE A 46 -11.96 -12.49 -3.60
C ILE A 46 -11.50 -11.18 -4.25
N MET A 47 -12.36 -10.16 -4.29
CA MET A 47 -12.03 -8.85 -4.85
C MET A 47 -10.88 -8.17 -4.09
N MET A 48 -10.87 -8.30 -2.76
CA MET A 48 -9.79 -7.82 -1.92
C MET A 48 -8.47 -8.52 -2.25
N GLY A 49 -8.47 -9.85 -2.41
CA GLY A 49 -7.29 -10.62 -2.81
C GLY A 49 -6.74 -10.20 -4.18
N PHE A 50 -7.61 -9.91 -5.14
CA PHE A 50 -7.21 -9.35 -6.44
C PHE A 50 -6.55 -7.98 -6.29
N ALA A 51 -7.15 -7.07 -5.52
CA ALA A 51 -6.58 -5.75 -5.25
C ALA A 51 -5.21 -5.86 -4.56
N SER A 52 -5.09 -6.72 -3.54
CA SER A 52 -3.84 -7.00 -2.82
C SER A 52 -2.73 -7.50 -3.75
N GLY A 53 -3.04 -8.50 -4.58
CA GLY A 53 -2.07 -9.08 -5.51
C GLY A 53 -1.55 -8.09 -6.54
N ILE A 54 -2.43 -7.24 -7.08
CA ILE A 54 -2.06 -6.16 -8.01
C ILE A 54 -1.16 -5.15 -7.30
N GLY A 55 -1.51 -4.75 -6.08
CA GLY A 55 -0.72 -3.82 -5.26
C GLY A 55 0.69 -4.36 -5.01
N ASN A 56 0.81 -5.58 -4.48
CA ASN A 56 2.09 -6.18 -4.13
C ASN A 56 3.00 -6.37 -5.36
N THR A 57 2.44 -6.85 -6.48
CA THR A 57 3.20 -7.04 -7.73
C THR A 57 3.70 -5.72 -8.30
N CYS A 58 2.91 -4.65 -8.16
CA CYS A 58 3.31 -3.31 -8.57
C CYS A 58 4.46 -2.76 -7.71
N PHE A 59 4.39 -2.95 -6.39
CA PHE A 59 5.46 -2.58 -5.47
C PHE A 59 6.75 -3.38 -5.73
N ASP A 60 6.64 -4.69 -5.94
CA ASP A 60 7.78 -5.54 -6.29
C ASP A 60 8.44 -5.08 -7.60
N SER A 61 7.64 -4.79 -8.63
CA SER A 61 8.15 -4.28 -9.91
C SER A 61 8.86 -2.93 -9.78
N MET A 62 8.44 -2.09 -8.84
CA MET A 62 9.08 -0.82 -8.52
C MET A 62 10.44 -1.05 -7.83
N VAL A 63 10.49 -1.89 -6.79
CA VAL A 63 11.74 -2.23 -6.08
C VAL A 63 12.77 -2.85 -7.01
N MET A 64 12.32 -3.69 -7.95
CA MET A 64 13.16 -4.34 -8.96
C MET A 64 13.79 -3.35 -9.96
N LYS A 65 13.14 -2.21 -10.23
CA LYS A 65 13.68 -1.16 -11.10
C LYS A 65 14.68 -0.25 -10.39
N GLU A 66 14.51 -0.02 -9.09
CA GLU A 66 15.40 0.86 -8.30
C GLU A 66 16.66 0.13 -7.79
N CYS A 67 16.59 -1.20 -7.60
CA CYS A 67 17.70 -1.97 -7.05
C CYS A 67 18.74 -2.39 -8.13
N PRO A 68 20.05 -2.21 -7.86
CA PRO A 68 21.09 -2.74 -8.73
C PRO A 68 21.08 -4.28 -8.72
N LYS A 69 21.20 -4.89 -9.91
CA LYS A 69 21.09 -6.34 -10.17
C LYS A 69 21.94 -7.24 -9.26
N MET A 70 23.03 -6.73 -8.70
CA MET A 70 23.93 -7.49 -7.81
C MET A 70 23.35 -7.77 -6.41
N HIS A 71 22.48 -6.91 -5.89
CA HIS A 71 21.93 -7.04 -4.52
C HIS A 71 20.42 -7.29 -4.49
N GLN A 72 19.81 -7.48 -5.66
CA GLN A 72 18.37 -7.59 -5.80
C GLN A 72 17.80 -8.75 -4.97
N GLY A 73 18.44 -9.93 -4.99
CA GLY A 73 18.01 -11.08 -4.18
C GLY A 73 18.07 -10.84 -2.67
N LEU A 74 19.09 -10.11 -2.19
CA LEU A 74 19.24 -9.78 -0.78
C LEU A 74 18.20 -8.75 -0.34
N ILE A 75 17.94 -7.73 -1.17
CA ILE A 75 16.95 -6.69 -0.87
C ILE A 75 15.53 -7.28 -0.88
N PHE A 76 15.18 -8.09 -1.87
CA PHE A 76 13.88 -8.79 -1.89
C PHE A 76 13.74 -9.77 -0.72
N GLY A 77 14.79 -10.51 -0.37
CA GLY A 77 14.76 -11.41 0.78
C GLY A 77 14.58 -10.66 2.10
N LEU A 78 15.26 -9.53 2.29
CA LEU A 78 15.09 -8.66 3.46
C LEU A 78 13.69 -8.05 3.51
N LEU A 79 13.17 -7.57 2.36
CA LEU A 79 11.83 -7.00 2.23
C LEU A 79 10.76 -8.05 2.56
N ALA A 80 10.91 -9.28 2.05
CA ALA A 80 10.02 -10.39 2.34
C ALA A 80 10.08 -10.81 3.81
N THR A 81 11.28 -10.83 4.41
CA THR A 81 11.43 -11.14 5.83
C THR A 81 10.76 -10.09 6.69
N LEU A 82 11.05 -8.81 6.45
CA LEU A 82 10.42 -7.69 7.16
C LEU A 82 8.90 -7.70 6.99
N SER A 83 8.39 -7.90 5.77
CA SER A 83 6.96 -7.95 5.50
C SER A 83 6.28 -9.10 6.25
N ASN A 84 6.87 -10.30 6.22
CA ASN A 84 6.34 -11.45 6.95
C ASN A 84 6.42 -11.27 8.47
N THR A 85 7.49 -10.66 8.99
CA THR A 85 7.60 -10.34 10.42
C THR A 85 6.54 -9.32 10.84
N ILE A 86 6.36 -8.25 10.08
CA ILE A 86 5.31 -7.24 10.35
C ILE A 86 3.93 -7.86 10.28
N LEU A 87 3.66 -8.71 9.28
CA LEU A 87 2.40 -9.47 9.18
C LEU A 87 2.17 -10.36 10.39
N GLY A 88 3.19 -11.11 10.82
CA GLY A 88 3.11 -11.98 11.99
C GLY A 88 2.83 -11.20 13.29
N ILE A 89 3.54 -10.09 13.52
CA ILE A 89 3.31 -9.21 14.67
C ILE A 89 1.90 -8.59 14.61
N SER A 90 1.46 -8.17 13.42
CA SER A 90 0.13 -7.58 13.22
C SER A 90 -0.98 -8.59 13.48
N MET A 91 -0.80 -9.84 13.04
CA MET A 91 -1.77 -10.92 13.27
C MET A 91 -1.82 -11.33 14.75
N PHE A 92 -0.67 -11.41 15.42
CA PHE A 92 -0.61 -11.65 16.87
C PHE A 92 -1.30 -10.54 17.66
N GLY A 93 -0.99 -9.28 17.32
CA GLY A 93 -1.62 -8.11 17.92
C GLY A 93 -3.13 -8.08 17.70
N ALA A 94 -3.59 -8.37 16.48
CA ALA A 94 -5.02 -8.46 16.15
C ALA A 94 -5.72 -9.58 16.93
N GLY A 95 -5.07 -10.73 17.11
CA GLY A 95 -5.58 -11.85 17.91
C GLY A 95 -5.79 -11.48 19.39
N MET A 96 -4.82 -10.81 20.01
CA MET A 96 -4.96 -10.29 21.38
C MET A 96 -6.05 -9.22 21.46
N LEU A 97 -6.15 -8.34 20.46
CA LEU A 97 -7.16 -7.29 20.42
C LEU A 97 -8.58 -7.84 20.29
N LEU A 98 -8.74 -9.03 19.71
CA LEU A 98 -10.04 -9.70 19.56
C LEU A 98 -10.67 -10.11 20.90
N GLU A 99 -9.85 -10.34 21.93
CA GLU A 99 -10.36 -10.64 23.27
C GLU A 99 -11.07 -9.43 23.90
N TRP A 100 -10.73 -8.22 23.47
CA TRP A 100 -11.23 -6.96 24.04
C TRP A 100 -12.18 -6.21 23.10
N ILE A 101 -12.07 -6.43 21.79
CA ILE A 101 -12.79 -5.68 20.75
C ILE A 101 -13.51 -6.65 19.80
N PRO A 102 -14.80 -6.44 19.48
CA PRO A 102 -15.51 -7.28 18.53
C PRO A 102 -14.93 -7.20 17.11
N ASN A 103 -14.93 -8.34 16.42
CA ASN A 103 -14.30 -8.55 15.11
C ASN A 103 -14.66 -7.49 14.05
N ARG A 104 -15.88 -6.94 14.10
CA ARG A 104 -16.34 -5.87 13.19
C ARG A 104 -15.58 -4.57 13.40
N ILE A 105 -15.35 -4.17 14.65
CA ILE A 105 -14.63 -2.92 14.97
C ILE A 105 -13.15 -3.07 14.60
N LEU A 106 -12.55 -4.24 14.80
CA LEU A 106 -11.18 -4.50 14.34
C LEU A 106 -11.04 -4.33 12.83
N GLY A 107 -11.96 -4.92 12.06
CA GLY A 107 -11.96 -4.75 10.60
C GLY A 107 -12.14 -3.29 10.16
N LEU A 108 -12.91 -2.51 10.93
CA LEU A 108 -13.15 -1.09 10.65
C LEU A 108 -11.91 -0.23 10.96
N ILE A 109 -11.20 -0.52 12.06
CA ILE A 109 -9.90 0.10 12.39
C ILE A 109 -8.88 -0.22 11.30
N GLY A 110 -8.82 -1.47 10.85
CA GLY A 110 -7.96 -1.87 9.73
C GLY A 110 -8.28 -1.11 8.44
N ALA A 111 -9.57 -0.97 8.09
CA ALA A 111 -10.01 -0.28 6.89
C ALA A 111 -9.62 1.20 6.90
N VAL A 112 -9.84 1.87 8.04
CA VAL A 112 -9.41 3.26 8.24
C VAL A 112 -7.89 3.38 8.15
N GLY A 113 -7.14 2.41 8.70
CA GLY A 113 -5.69 2.36 8.60
C GLY A 113 -5.19 2.30 7.15
N PHE A 114 -5.74 1.41 6.33
CA PHE A 114 -5.38 1.29 4.91
C PHE A 114 -5.75 2.53 4.10
N ILE A 115 -6.95 3.09 4.32
CA ILE A 115 -7.39 4.31 3.64
C ILE A 115 -6.50 5.50 4.04
N ALA A 116 -6.22 5.65 5.33
CA ALA A 116 -5.36 6.73 5.83
C ALA A 116 -3.94 6.62 5.27
N ALA A 117 -3.35 5.42 5.24
CA ALA A 117 -2.04 5.19 4.65
C ALA A 117 -2.02 5.52 3.15
N GLY A 118 -3.05 5.09 2.39
CA GLY A 118 -3.19 5.42 0.97
C GLY A 118 -3.30 6.91 0.70
N VAL A 119 -4.13 7.62 1.48
CA VAL A 119 -4.29 9.08 1.37
C VAL A 119 -3.00 9.81 1.75
N MET A 120 -2.31 9.37 2.82
CA MET A 120 -1.04 9.97 3.25
C MET A 120 0.04 9.81 2.19
N LEU A 121 0.16 8.63 1.57
CA LEU A 121 1.11 8.38 0.49
C LEU A 121 0.77 9.17 -0.79
N LEU A 122 -0.51 9.33 -1.13
CA LEU A 122 -0.94 10.21 -2.23
C LEU A 122 -0.59 11.68 -1.94
N ALA A 123 -0.82 12.13 -0.71
CA ALA A 123 -0.49 13.50 -0.29
C ALA A 123 1.02 13.76 -0.34
N PHE A 124 1.85 12.79 0.08
CA PHE A 124 3.31 12.86 -0.04
C PHE A 124 3.77 12.90 -1.50
N ASN A 125 3.21 12.07 -2.38
CA ASN A 125 3.50 12.11 -3.82
C ASN A 125 3.17 13.48 -4.42
N LYS A 126 2.01 14.05 -4.06
CA LYS A 126 1.58 15.37 -4.51
C LYS A 126 2.47 16.49 -3.95
N GLN A 127 2.95 16.38 -2.70
CA GLN A 127 3.90 17.32 -2.11
C GLN A 127 5.26 17.30 -2.81
N ILE A 128 5.78 16.13 -3.18
CA ILE A 128 7.05 16.01 -3.92
C ILE A 128 6.94 16.67 -5.31
N SER A 129 5.81 16.47 -5.99
CA SER A 129 5.53 17.12 -7.28
C SER A 129 5.46 18.65 -7.14
N ASN A 130 4.74 19.16 -6.14
CA ASN A 130 4.60 20.60 -5.90
C ASN A 130 5.93 21.27 -5.48
N LYS A 131 6.75 20.58 -4.68
CA LYS A 131 8.08 21.07 -4.27
C LYS A 131 9.06 21.19 -5.45
N THR A 132 8.90 20.36 -6.48
CA THR A 132 9.68 20.41 -7.72
C THR A 132 9.24 21.60 -8.60
N GLU A 133 7.94 21.86 -8.67
CA GLU A 133 7.39 23.00 -9.43
C GLU A 133 7.78 24.35 -8.82
N ASN A 134 7.82 24.45 -7.49
CA ASN A 134 8.19 25.67 -6.78
C ASN A 134 9.70 25.97 -6.80
N SER A 135 10.55 24.96 -7.00
CA SER A 135 12.01 25.15 -7.21
C SER A 135 12.36 25.65 -8.61
N LEU A 136 11.44 25.53 -9.57
CA LEU A 136 11.57 26.03 -10.96
C LEU A 136 10.97 27.44 -11.13
N LYS A 137 10.36 28.00 -10.08
CA LYS A 137 9.67 29.31 -10.10
C LYS A 137 10.38 30.40 -9.30
N LYS A 138 11.64 30.19 -8.89
CA LYS A 138 12.55 31.28 -8.51
C LYS A 138 13.26 31.76 -9.79
N PRO A 139 12.76 32.79 -10.49
CA PRO A 139 13.62 33.54 -11.39
C PRO A 139 14.71 34.21 -10.54
N VAL A 140 15.91 34.16 -11.10
CA VAL A 140 17.11 34.90 -10.68
C VAL A 140 16.79 36.38 -10.52
#